data_AF-A0A1W9VNI9-F1
#
_entry.id   AF-A0A1W9VNI9-F1
#
_cell.length_a   1.000
_cell.length_b   1.000
_cell.length_c   1.000
_cell.angle_alpha   90.00
_cell.angle_beta   90.00
_cell.angle_gamma   90.00
#
_symmetry.space_group_name_H-M   'P 1'
#
loop_
_entity.id
_entity.type
_entity.pdbx_description
1 polymer ?
#
loop_
_entity_poly.entity_id
_entity_poly.type
_entity_poly.pdbx_seq_one_letter_code
_entity_poly.pdbx_strand_id
1 'polypeptide(L)'
;MEIFVLIGGSGTGKSHKALLIAHRYNIDYVIDDGLLIRKDKILAGHSAKKDKNRIQAIRTAIFEDPSHAENRRESDSKASF
;
A
#
# COMPACT_ATOMS: atom_id res chain seq x y z
N MET A 1 -15.63 6.07 -6.79
CA MET A 1 -14.37 5.85 -6.04
C MET A 1 -13.49 7.04 -6.29
N GLU A 2 -13.06 7.74 -5.23
CA GLU A 2 -12.09 8.84 -5.35
C GLU A 2 -10.67 8.30 -5.16
N ILE A 3 -9.73 8.79 -5.96
CA ILE A 3 -8.34 8.33 -5.95
C ILE A 3 -7.43 9.54 -5.73
N PHE A 4 -6.55 9.43 -4.73
CA PHE A 4 -5.56 10.44 -4.41
C PHE A 4 -4.16 9.89 -4.65
N VAL A 5 -3.26 10.72 -5.17
CA VAL A 5 -1.87 10.34 -5.45
C VAL A 5 -0.93 11.37 -4.85
N LEU A 6 0.09 10.90 -4.10
CA LEU A 6 1.19 11.74 -3.63
C LEU A 6 2.36 11.60 -4.62
N ILE A 7 2.69 12.68 -5.32
CA ILE A 7 3.76 12.71 -6.34
C ILE A 7 4.96 13.50 -5.83
N GLY A 8 6.18 13.01 -6.08
CA GLY A 8 7.43 13.69 -5.71
C GLY A 8 8.65 12.77 -5.78
N GLY A 9 9.85 13.34 -5.81
CA GLY A 9 11.12 12.60 -5.87
C GLY A 9 11.36 11.63 -4.70
N SER A 10 12.37 10.77 -4.81
CA SER A 10 12.78 9.92 -3.68
C SER A 10 13.24 10.76 -2.48
N GLY A 11 13.00 10.30 -1.26
CA GLY A 11 13.41 11.01 -0.04
C GLY A 11 12.54 12.21 0.38
N THR A 12 11.50 12.57 -0.38
CA THR A 12 10.61 13.72 -0.04
C THR A 12 9.58 13.44 1.06
N GLY A 13 9.61 12.24 1.65
CA GLY A 13 8.72 11.86 2.76
C GLY A 13 7.30 11.45 2.36
N LYS A 14 7.06 11.05 1.09
CA LYS A 14 5.72 10.63 0.61
C LYS A 14 5.09 9.54 1.48
N SER A 15 5.77 8.41 1.66
CA SER A 15 5.28 7.29 2.49
C SER A 15 5.00 7.71 3.94
N HIS A 16 5.85 8.60 4.51
CA HIS A 16 5.65 9.11 5.87
C HIS A 16 4.42 10.02 5.98
N LYS A 17 4.18 10.88 4.98
CA LYS A 17 3.03 11.80 4.95
C LYS A 17 1.74 11.13 4.48
N ALA A 18 1.81 9.98 3.80
CA ALA A 18 0.66 9.30 3.23
C ALA A 18 -0.42 8.98 4.29
N LEU A 19 -0.02 8.46 5.45
CA LEU A 19 -0.96 8.16 6.55
C LEU A 19 -1.60 9.43 7.13
N LEU A 20 -0.82 10.51 7.27
CA LEU A 20 -1.33 11.80 7.75
C LEU A 20 -2.35 12.40 6.78
N ILE A 21 -2.07 12.36 5.48
CA ILE A 21 -3.00 12.80 4.42
C ILE A 21 -4.24 11.91 4.44
N ALA A 22 -4.08 10.60 4.51
CA ALA A 22 -5.20 9.67 4.53
C ALA A 22 -6.15 9.95 5.70
N HIS A 23 -5.61 10.17 6.92
CA HIS A 23 -6.41 10.56 8.07
C HIS A 23 -7.12 11.91 7.86
N ARG A 24 -6.43 12.92 7.30
CA ARG A 24 -7.01 14.25 7.07
C ARG A 24 -8.18 14.24 6.08
N TYR A 25 -8.10 13.41 5.05
CA TYR A 25 -9.11 13.33 3.99
C TYR A 25 -10.05 12.14 4.17
N ASN A 26 -10.02 11.48 5.33
CA ASN A 26 -10.84 10.30 5.64
C ASN A 26 -10.74 9.19 4.58
N ILE A 27 -9.52 8.95 4.09
CA ILE A 27 -9.20 7.91 3.12
C ILE A 27 -8.95 6.61 3.90
N ASP A 28 -9.82 5.62 3.68
CA ASP A 28 -9.74 4.36 4.41
C ASP A 28 -8.52 3.51 4.02
N TYR A 29 -8.12 3.55 2.75
CA TYR A 29 -7.09 2.66 2.19
C TYR A 29 -5.90 3.43 1.64
N VAL A 30 -4.71 2.98 2.01
CA VAL A 30 -3.42 3.46 1.49
C VAL A 30 -2.67 2.31 0.87
N ILE A 31 -2.06 2.59 -0.27
CA ILE A 31 -1.17 1.68 -0.99
C ILE A 31 0.23 2.30 -1.01
N ASP A 32 1.24 1.59 -0.51
CA ASP A 32 2.63 2.08 -0.44
C ASP A 32 3.63 0.93 -0.62
N ASP A 33 4.48 1.01 -1.65
CA ASP A 33 5.59 0.08 -1.91
C ASP A 33 5.23 -1.42 -1.71
N GLY A 34 4.05 -1.87 -2.13
CA GLY A 34 3.62 -3.26 -1.95
C GLY A 34 2.77 -3.54 -0.71
N LEU A 35 2.47 -2.56 0.12
CA LEU A 35 1.60 -2.69 1.29
C LEU A 35 0.17 -2.23 0.97
N LEU A 36 -0.82 -2.95 1.49
CA LEU A 36 -2.19 -2.47 1.65
C LEU A 36 -2.41 -2.12 3.12
N ILE A 37 -2.72 -0.86 3.38
CA ILE A 37 -2.93 -0.32 4.70
C ILE A 37 -4.37 0.15 4.78
N ARG A 38 -5.07 -0.18 5.87
CA ARG A 38 -6.39 0.39 6.19
C ARG A 38 -6.29 1.12 7.52
N LYS A 39 -6.60 2.42 7.49
CA LYS A 39 -6.38 3.34 8.62
C LYS A 39 -4.92 3.29 9.12
N ASP A 40 -4.69 2.66 10.26
CA ASP A 40 -3.43 2.54 10.98
C ASP A 40 -2.83 1.13 10.94
N LYS A 41 -3.47 0.18 10.23
CA LYS A 41 -3.05 -1.23 10.19
C LYS A 41 -2.67 -1.67 8.79
N ILE A 42 -1.54 -2.39 8.69
CA ILE A 42 -1.19 -3.13 7.49
C ILE A 42 -2.15 -4.32 7.39
N LEU A 43 -3.02 -4.31 6.38
CA LEU A 43 -3.95 -5.41 6.12
C LEU A 43 -3.26 -6.59 5.45
N ALA A 44 -2.39 -6.30 4.48
CA ALA A 44 -1.76 -7.33 3.67
C ALA A 44 -0.58 -6.77 2.84
N GLY A 45 0.21 -7.71 2.30
CA GLY A 45 1.37 -7.44 1.48
C GLY A 45 2.67 -7.36 2.27
N HIS A 46 3.76 -7.21 1.53
CA HIS A 46 5.09 -6.97 2.07
C HIS A 46 5.69 -5.76 1.34
N SER A 47 6.61 -5.07 2.01
CA SER A 47 7.25 -3.92 1.39
C SER A 47 8.29 -4.37 0.37
N ALA A 48 8.21 -3.83 -0.84
CA ALA A 48 9.18 -3.97 -1.92
C ALA A 48 10.62 -3.61 -1.48
N LYS A 49 10.76 -2.79 -0.43
CA LYS A 49 12.07 -2.46 0.18
C LYS A 49 12.79 -3.67 0.78
N LYS A 50 12.07 -4.76 1.04
CA LYS A 50 12.61 -6.02 1.60
C LYS A 50 12.97 -7.04 0.52
N ASP A 51 12.71 -6.74 -0.76
CA ASP A 51 12.96 -7.68 -1.85
C ASP A 51 14.43 -7.78 -2.22
N LYS A 52 14.83 -8.99 -2.62
CA LYS A 52 16.25 -9.31 -2.90
C LYS A 52 16.79 -8.61 -4.13
N ASN A 53 15.93 -8.31 -5.10
CA ASN A 53 16.33 -7.67 -6.35
C ASN A 53 15.27 -6.68 -6.83
N ARG A 54 15.72 -5.79 -7.72
CA ARG A 54 14.92 -4.69 -8.25
C ARG A 54 13.71 -5.16 -9.05
N ILE A 55 13.81 -6.27 -9.77
CA ILE A 55 12.66 -6.81 -10.52
C ILE A 55 11.57 -7.24 -9.53
N GLN A 56 11.90 -8.00 -8.50
CA GLN A 56 10.95 -8.39 -7.45
C GLN A 56 10.32 -7.17 -6.78
N ALA A 57 11.13 -6.19 -6.38
CA ALA A 57 10.65 -4.95 -5.78
C ALA A 57 9.60 -4.22 -6.67
N ILE A 58 9.85 -4.16 -7.99
CA ILE A 58 8.90 -3.54 -8.93
C ILE A 58 7.60 -4.34 -8.99
N ARG A 59 7.68 -5.67 -9.14
CA ARG A 59 6.50 -6.55 -9.21
C ARG A 59 5.64 -6.46 -7.94
N THR A 60 6.30 -6.40 -6.78
CA THR A 60 5.67 -6.19 -5.48
C THR A 60 4.99 -4.81 -5.39
N ALA A 61 5.68 -3.75 -5.81
CA ALA A 61 5.18 -2.37 -5.72
C ALA A 61 3.95 -2.11 -6.61
N ILE A 62 3.85 -2.78 -7.76
CA ILE A 62 2.71 -2.65 -8.68
C ILE A 62 1.64 -3.73 -8.49
N PHE A 63 1.78 -4.59 -7.48
CA PHE A 63 0.82 -5.67 -7.18
C PHE A 63 0.63 -6.67 -8.33
N GLU A 64 1.70 -6.98 -9.05
CA GLU A 64 1.61 -7.84 -10.25
C GLU A 64 1.30 -9.30 -9.91
N ASP A 65 1.75 -9.81 -8.76
CA ASP A 65 1.55 -11.20 -8.37
C ASP A 65 0.08 -11.47 -8.01
N PRO A 66 -0.64 -12.30 -8.80
CA PRO A 66 -2.07 -12.55 -8.60
C PRO A 66 -2.38 -13.16 -7.23
N SER A 67 -1.49 -14.03 -6.72
CA SER A 67 -1.65 -14.66 -5.40
C SER A 67 -1.56 -13.63 -4.27
N HIS A 68 -0.79 -12.56 -4.47
CA HIS A 68 -0.68 -11.44 -3.55
C HIS A 68 -1.89 -10.50 -3.61
N ALA A 69 -2.51 -10.35 -4.78
CA ALA A 69 -3.69 -9.52 -4.97
C ALA A 69 -4.94 -10.17 -4.34
N GLU A 70 -5.07 -11.49 -4.45
CA GLU A 70 -6.17 -12.26 -3.88
C GLU A 70 -6.16 -12.25 -2.34
N ASN A 71 -4.99 -12.48 -1.73
CA ASN A 71 -4.80 -12.37 -0.28
C ASN A 71 -5.26 -11.02 0.29
N ARG A 72 -5.06 -9.92 -0.43
CA ARG A 72 -5.49 -8.58 0.02
C ARG A 72 -7.00 -8.39 -0.02
N ARG A 73 -7.67 -8.90 -1.07
CA ARG A 73 -9.13 -8.85 -1.18
C ARG A 73 -9.77 -9.66 -0.05
N GLU A 74 -9.19 -10.80 0.30
CA GLU A 74 -9.61 -11.57 1.46
C GLU A 74 -9.35 -10.87 2.80
N SER A 75 -8.21 -10.20 2.96
CA SER A 75 -7.92 -9.45 4.19
C SER A 75 -8.93 -8.32 4.40
N ASP A 76 -9.37 -7.67 3.33
CA ASP A 76 -10.37 -6.62 3.41
C ASP A 76 -11.76 -7.14 3.83
N SER A 77 -12.19 -8.27 3.25
CA SER A 77 -13.47 -8.89 3.62
C SER A 77 -13.48 -9.40 5.07
N LYS A 78 -12.34 -9.87 5.59
CA LYS A 78 -12.19 -10.33 6.99
C LYS A 78 -12.04 -9.18 8.00
N ALA A 79 -11.59 -8.00 7.57
CA ALA A 79 -11.44 -6.84 8.44
C ALA A 79 -12.72 -6.01 8.59
N SER A 80 -13.84 -6.44 8.02
CA SER A 80 -15.13 -5.73 8.00
C SER A 80 -16.05 -6.07 9.19
N PHE A 81 -15.50 -6.55 10.31
CA PHE A 81 -16.21 -6.75 11.59
C PHE A 81 -16.07 -5.55 12.52
#